data_AF-A0A7J9AWL2-F1
#
_entry.id   AF-A0A7J9AWL2-F1
#
_cell.length_a   1.000
_cell.length_b   1.000
_cell.length_c   1.000
_cell.angle_alpha   90.00
_cell.angle_beta   90.00
_cell.angle_gamma   90.00
#
_symmetry.space_group_name_H-M   'P 1'
#
loop_
_entity.id
_entity.type
_entity.pdbx_description
1 polymer ?
#
loop_
_entity_poly.entity_id
_entity_poly.type
_entity_poly.pdbx_seq_one_letter_code
_entity_poly.pdbx_strand_id
1 'polypeptide(L)'
;FCSSIVQVSTAVVEPYNSVLSTHSLLEHTDVSVLLDNEAIYDICRRSLDIERPTYTNLNRLISQIISSLTTSLRFDGAINVDITEFQTNLVPYPRIHFMLSSYAPVISAAKAYHEQISVPEITSAVFEPSSMMAKCDPRHGKYMACCLMYRGDVVPKDVNAAVATIKTKRAVQFVDWCPTGFKCGINYQPPTVVPGGDLAKVQRAVCMISNNTAVAEVFARIDHKFDLMYAKRAFVHWYVGEGMEEGEFSEAREDLAALEKDYEEVGAEGVEDEEEPEDY
;
A
#
# COMPACT_ATOMS: atom_id res chain seq x y z
N PHE A 1 -4.32 1.06 -8.95
CA PHE A 1 -3.32 0.67 -9.98
C PHE A 1 -3.42 -0.84 -10.19
N CYS A 2 -3.73 -1.34 -11.39
CA CYS A 2 -4.18 -2.74 -11.57
C CYS A 2 -3.13 -3.61 -12.28
N SER A 3 -2.78 -4.75 -11.67
CA SER A 3 -1.80 -5.73 -12.15
C SER A 3 -2.41 -6.96 -12.88
N SER A 4 -1.72 -7.30 -13.97
CA SER A 4 -1.34 -8.60 -14.58
C SER A 4 -2.28 -9.79 -14.80
N ILE A 5 -3.51 -9.84 -14.31
CA ILE A 5 -4.39 -10.98 -14.60
C ILE A 5 -5.43 -10.61 -15.66
N VAL A 6 -5.48 -11.39 -16.77
CA VAL A 6 -6.53 -11.34 -17.82
C VAL A 6 -7.95 -11.48 -17.23
N GLN A 7 -8.09 -12.02 -16.01
CA GLN A 7 -9.37 -12.11 -15.29
C GLN A 7 -9.80 -10.80 -14.61
N VAL A 8 -8.95 -9.77 -14.47
CA VAL A 8 -9.29 -8.52 -13.76
C VAL A 8 -8.98 -7.25 -14.58
N SER A 9 -7.96 -7.30 -15.44
CA SER A 9 -7.69 -6.24 -16.42
C SER A 9 -8.69 -6.33 -17.57
N THR A 10 -9.42 -5.25 -17.82
CA THR A 10 -10.50 -5.21 -18.83
C THR A 10 -10.10 -4.45 -20.08
N ALA A 11 -9.01 -3.67 -20.02
CA ALA A 11 -8.51 -2.89 -21.14
C ALA A 11 -7.02 -3.16 -21.41
N VAL A 12 -6.70 -3.40 -22.69
CA VAL A 12 -5.33 -3.69 -23.15
C VAL A 12 -4.39 -2.49 -22.94
N VAL A 13 -4.94 -1.27 -22.98
CA VAL A 13 -4.19 0.00 -22.86
C VAL A 13 -4.00 0.48 -21.41
N GLU A 14 -4.35 -0.34 -20.41
CA GLU A 14 -4.16 -0.01 -19.00
C GLU A 14 -2.73 0.42 -18.62
N PRO A 15 -1.64 -0.16 -19.17
CA PRO A 15 -0.29 0.32 -18.87
C PRO A 15 -0.06 1.76 -19.31
N TYR A 16 -0.54 2.17 -20.49
CA TYR A 16 -0.44 3.56 -20.96
C TYR A 16 -1.19 4.52 -20.04
N ASN A 17 -2.43 4.21 -19.73
CA ASN A 17 -3.24 5.04 -18.83
C ASN A 17 -2.60 5.16 -17.45
N SER A 18 -1.96 4.08 -16.96
CA SER A 18 -1.29 4.08 -15.66
C SER A 18 -0.05 4.98 -15.65
N VAL A 19 0.81 4.90 -16.67
CA VAL A 19 2.00 5.76 -16.76
C VAL A 19 1.60 7.23 -16.89
N LEU A 20 0.70 7.55 -17.83
CA LEU A 20 0.24 8.92 -18.08
C LEU A 20 -0.45 9.54 -16.86
N SER A 21 -1.32 8.78 -16.18
CA SER A 21 -1.97 9.29 -14.97
C SER A 21 -0.97 9.45 -13.81
N THR A 22 0.00 8.55 -13.66
CA THR A 22 1.01 8.68 -12.59
C THR A 22 1.88 9.90 -12.79
N HIS A 23 2.27 10.20 -14.03
CA HIS A 23 2.98 11.42 -14.38
C HIS A 23 2.21 12.67 -13.91
N SER A 24 0.90 12.77 -14.16
CA SER A 24 0.10 13.89 -13.62
C SER A 24 -0.08 13.86 -12.10
N LEU A 25 -0.16 12.67 -11.49
CA LEU A 25 -0.30 12.53 -10.03
C LEU A 25 0.96 13.02 -9.29
N LEU A 26 2.14 12.86 -9.89
CA LEU A 26 3.42 13.28 -9.31
C LEU A 26 3.45 14.78 -8.94
N GLU A 27 2.84 15.63 -9.76
CA GLU A 27 2.87 17.07 -9.55
C GLU A 27 1.67 17.60 -8.74
N HIS A 28 0.55 16.89 -8.75
CA HIS A 28 -0.73 17.43 -8.31
C HIS A 28 -1.35 16.69 -7.12
N THR A 29 -0.65 15.69 -6.57
CA THR A 29 -1.14 14.98 -5.38
C THR A 29 -0.14 14.98 -4.24
N ASP A 30 -0.64 15.14 -3.02
CA ASP A 30 0.17 15.14 -1.81
C ASP A 30 0.46 13.72 -1.30
N VAL A 31 -0.51 12.81 -1.43
CA VAL A 31 -0.44 11.41 -0.98
C VAL A 31 -1.31 10.54 -1.88
N SER A 32 -0.72 9.46 -2.42
CA SER A 32 -1.43 8.49 -3.27
C SER A 32 -1.37 7.09 -2.64
N VAL A 33 -2.51 6.53 -2.26
CA VAL A 33 -2.56 5.16 -1.69
C VAL A 33 -2.79 4.15 -2.81
N LEU A 34 -1.85 3.21 -2.96
CA LEU A 34 -1.92 2.18 -3.99
C LEU A 34 -2.80 1.02 -3.55
N LEU A 35 -3.77 0.71 -4.41
CA LEU A 35 -4.65 -0.45 -4.30
C LEU A 35 -4.60 -1.22 -5.62
N ASP A 36 -4.12 -2.46 -5.54
CA ASP A 36 -3.96 -3.39 -6.64
C ASP A 36 -5.06 -4.45 -6.60
N ASN A 37 -5.83 -4.51 -7.68
CA ASN A 37 -6.94 -5.46 -7.76
C ASN A 37 -6.44 -6.90 -7.69
N GLU A 38 -5.25 -7.23 -8.19
CA GLU A 38 -4.70 -8.58 -8.11
C GLU A 38 -4.40 -8.98 -6.66
N ALA A 39 -3.73 -8.09 -5.90
CA ALA A 39 -3.43 -8.34 -4.50
C ALA A 39 -4.71 -8.48 -3.65
N ILE A 40 -5.69 -7.62 -3.89
CA ILE A 40 -7.00 -7.66 -3.19
C ILE A 40 -7.77 -8.92 -3.58
N TYR A 41 -7.73 -9.34 -4.85
CA TYR A 41 -8.33 -10.58 -5.31
C TYR A 41 -7.72 -11.80 -4.61
N ASP A 42 -6.38 -11.86 -4.51
CA ASP A 42 -5.65 -12.92 -3.80
C ASP A 42 -6.01 -12.97 -2.31
N ILE A 43 -6.14 -11.81 -1.67
CA ILE A 43 -6.59 -11.70 -0.27
C ILE A 43 -8.02 -12.22 -0.11
N CYS A 44 -8.96 -11.81 -0.97
CA CYS A 44 -10.33 -12.31 -0.93
C CYS A 44 -10.38 -13.83 -1.12
N ARG A 45 -9.60 -14.38 -2.06
CA ARG A 45 -9.60 -15.81 -2.33
C ARG A 45 -9.05 -16.63 -1.17
N ARG A 46 -7.92 -16.22 -0.60
CA ARG A 46 -7.23 -16.95 0.47
C ARG A 46 -7.89 -16.74 1.84
N SER A 47 -8.19 -15.50 2.20
CA SER A 47 -8.59 -15.14 3.56
C SER A 47 -10.11 -15.19 3.76
N LEU A 48 -10.89 -14.90 2.72
CA LEU A 48 -12.36 -14.96 2.77
C LEU A 48 -12.93 -16.28 2.22
N ASP A 49 -12.08 -17.13 1.64
CA ASP A 49 -12.45 -18.43 1.07
C ASP A 49 -13.44 -18.31 -0.10
N ILE A 50 -13.26 -17.26 -0.90
CA ILE A 50 -14.10 -16.96 -2.08
C ILE A 50 -13.37 -17.46 -3.31
N GLU A 51 -13.85 -18.54 -3.95
CA GLU A 51 -13.15 -19.14 -5.10
C GLU A 51 -12.98 -18.16 -6.28
N ARG A 52 -14.02 -17.35 -6.55
CA ARG A 52 -14.05 -16.36 -7.62
C ARG A 52 -14.56 -15.01 -7.10
N PRO A 53 -13.69 -14.18 -6.48
CA PRO A 53 -14.05 -12.85 -6.03
C PRO A 53 -14.61 -11.99 -7.16
N THR A 54 -15.70 -11.28 -6.88
CA THR A 54 -16.32 -10.29 -7.77
C THR A 54 -15.89 -8.88 -7.37
N TYR A 55 -16.13 -7.88 -8.22
CA TYR A 55 -15.90 -6.47 -7.86
C TYR A 55 -16.65 -6.05 -6.58
N THR A 56 -17.81 -6.65 -6.27
CA THR A 56 -18.49 -6.39 -5.00
C THR A 56 -17.65 -6.85 -3.80
N ASN A 57 -16.98 -7.99 -3.89
CA ASN A 57 -16.13 -8.49 -2.81
C ASN A 57 -14.88 -7.60 -2.65
N LEU A 58 -14.22 -7.28 -3.77
CA LEU A 58 -13.03 -6.40 -3.80
C LEU A 58 -13.37 -5.02 -3.22
N ASN A 59 -14.45 -4.40 -3.69
CA ASN A 59 -14.86 -3.06 -3.25
C ASN A 59 -15.25 -3.04 -1.77
N ARG A 60 -15.82 -4.12 -1.23
CA ARG A 60 -16.10 -4.22 0.20
C ARG A 60 -14.82 -4.23 1.03
N LEU A 61 -13.78 -4.94 0.59
CA LEU A 61 -12.49 -4.92 1.28
C LEU A 61 -11.83 -3.54 1.18
N ILE A 62 -11.81 -2.94 0.00
CA ILE A 62 -11.33 -1.56 -0.22
C ILE A 62 -12.07 -0.58 0.71
N SER A 63 -13.39 -0.70 0.82
CA SER A 63 -14.19 0.18 1.66
C SER A 63 -13.81 0.13 3.15
N GLN A 64 -13.31 -1.01 3.65
CA GLN A 64 -12.83 -1.13 5.03
C GLN A 64 -11.53 -0.35 5.26
N ILE A 65 -10.63 -0.37 4.27
CA ILE A 65 -9.38 0.41 4.31
C ILE A 65 -9.72 1.89 4.30
N ILE A 66 -10.51 2.36 3.33
CA ILE A 66 -10.92 3.76 3.23
C ILE A 66 -11.71 4.22 4.47
N SER A 67 -12.56 3.36 5.02
CA SER A 67 -13.25 3.65 6.28
C SER A 67 -12.25 3.83 7.41
N SER A 68 -11.23 2.98 7.51
CA SER A 68 -10.18 3.07 8.53
C SER A 68 -9.34 4.34 8.39
N LEU A 69 -8.96 4.72 7.17
CA LEU A 69 -8.22 5.95 6.87
C LEU A 69 -8.98 7.21 7.28
N THR A 70 -10.28 7.23 7.02
CA THR A 70 -11.16 8.39 7.29
C THR A 70 -11.78 8.33 8.69
N THR A 71 -11.32 7.43 9.57
CA THR A 71 -11.94 7.26 10.89
C THR A 71 -11.70 8.46 11.80
N SER A 72 -10.47 8.99 11.85
CA SER A 72 -10.10 10.16 12.67
C SER A 72 -10.89 11.42 12.31
N LEU A 73 -11.26 11.58 11.04
CA LEU A 73 -12.08 12.70 10.57
C LEU A 73 -13.56 12.59 10.96
N ARG A 74 -14.05 11.38 11.23
CA ARG A 74 -15.49 11.09 11.43
C ARG A 74 -15.84 10.82 12.87
N PHE A 75 -14.88 10.34 13.65
CA PHE A 75 -15.06 9.95 15.04
C PHE A 75 -13.89 10.43 15.87
N ASP A 76 -14.21 10.85 17.09
CA ASP A 76 -13.18 11.12 18.07
C ASP A 76 -12.45 9.81 18.46
N GLY A 77 -11.17 9.93 18.77
CA GLY A 77 -10.27 8.82 19.05
C GLY A 77 -9.34 9.14 20.21
N ALA A 78 -8.73 8.10 20.77
CA ALA A 78 -7.78 8.27 21.88
C ALA A 78 -6.47 8.91 21.40
N ILE A 79 -6.07 8.53 20.19
CA ILE A 79 -4.90 9.03 19.49
C ILE A 79 -5.35 9.21 18.04
N ASN A 80 -5.57 10.46 17.65
CA ASN A 80 -5.96 10.78 16.28
C ASN A 80 -4.70 10.95 15.43
N VAL A 81 -4.71 10.31 14.27
CA VAL A 81 -3.78 10.63 13.19
C VAL A 81 -4.66 11.12 12.06
N ASP A 82 -4.49 12.39 11.70
CA ASP A 82 -5.32 13.02 10.68
C ASP A 82 -4.75 12.78 9.28
N ILE A 83 -5.61 12.82 8.26
CA ILE A 83 -5.18 12.67 6.86
C ILE A 83 -4.19 13.80 6.47
N THR A 84 -4.37 15.00 7.03
CA THR A 84 -3.43 16.11 6.85
C THR A 84 -2.05 15.80 7.44
N GLU A 85 -1.98 14.98 8.48
CA GLU A 85 -0.72 14.54 9.05
C GLU A 85 -0.06 13.43 8.21
N PHE A 86 -0.76 12.79 7.27
CA PHE A 86 -0.13 11.79 6.41
C PHE A 86 0.91 12.41 5.50
N GLN A 87 0.64 13.59 4.94
CA GLN A 87 1.63 14.30 4.14
C GLN A 87 2.89 14.57 4.97
N THR A 88 2.74 15.17 6.15
CA THR A 88 3.90 15.54 6.99
C THR A 88 4.62 14.34 7.61
N ASN A 89 3.90 13.25 7.91
CA ASN A 89 4.47 12.09 8.63
C ASN A 89 4.95 10.97 7.70
N LEU A 90 4.37 10.84 6.50
CA LEU A 90 4.62 9.71 5.60
C LEU A 90 5.36 10.09 4.33
N VAL A 91 5.39 11.37 3.94
CA VAL A 91 6.03 11.84 2.71
C VAL A 91 7.31 12.60 3.06
N PRO A 92 8.47 11.94 3.10
CA PRO A 92 9.75 12.61 3.38
C PRO A 92 10.19 13.51 2.21
N TYR A 93 9.87 13.11 0.98
CA TYR A 93 10.20 13.82 -0.25
C TYR A 93 8.94 13.99 -1.12
N PRO A 94 8.68 15.16 -1.71
CA PRO A 94 7.46 15.43 -2.46
C PRO A 94 7.13 14.44 -3.57
N ARG A 95 8.14 13.88 -4.28
CA ARG A 95 7.93 12.88 -5.35
C ARG A 95 7.62 11.47 -4.81
N ILE A 96 8.03 11.18 -3.58
CA ILE A 96 7.94 9.85 -2.95
C ILE A 96 6.69 9.80 -2.06
N HIS A 97 5.51 9.97 -2.68
CA HIS A 97 4.23 10.06 -1.98
C HIS A 97 3.29 8.87 -2.23
N PHE A 98 3.81 7.78 -2.79
CA PHE A 98 3.02 6.57 -3.04
C PHE A 98 3.09 5.60 -1.87
N MET A 99 1.93 5.39 -1.25
CA MET A 99 1.79 4.61 -0.02
C MET A 99 1.32 3.20 -0.31
N LEU A 100 1.95 2.23 0.35
CA LEU A 100 1.43 0.88 0.47
C LEU A 100 0.40 0.82 1.60
N SER A 101 -0.61 -0.02 1.42
CA SER A 101 -1.63 -0.25 2.43
C SER A 101 -1.78 -1.74 2.76
N SER A 102 -2.17 -2.02 4.00
CA SER A 102 -2.41 -3.38 4.49
C SER A 102 -3.50 -3.34 5.56
N TYR A 103 -4.29 -4.39 5.68
CA TYR A 103 -5.40 -4.45 6.62
C TYR A 103 -5.46 -5.81 7.31
N ALA A 104 -5.60 -5.79 8.63
CA ALA A 104 -5.81 -6.99 9.41
C ALA A 104 -6.81 -6.75 10.55
N PRO A 105 -7.60 -7.77 10.93
CA PRO A 105 -7.68 -9.08 10.30
C PRO A 105 -8.62 -9.06 9.07
N VAL A 106 -8.34 -9.92 8.09
CA VAL A 106 -9.28 -10.25 7.00
C VAL A 106 -9.75 -11.68 7.22
N ILE A 107 -10.95 -11.85 7.76
CA ILE A 107 -11.48 -13.18 8.12
C ILE A 107 -12.89 -13.34 7.54
N SER A 108 -13.14 -14.53 6.97
CA SER A 108 -14.45 -14.92 6.49
C SER A 108 -15.49 -14.94 7.61
N ALA A 109 -16.71 -14.47 7.34
CA ALA A 109 -17.83 -14.52 8.28
C ALA A 109 -18.11 -15.94 8.82
N ALA A 110 -17.77 -16.98 8.07
CA ALA A 110 -17.92 -18.38 8.49
C ALA A 110 -16.91 -18.82 9.57
N LYS A 111 -15.74 -18.16 9.67
CA LYS A 111 -14.62 -18.54 10.56
C LYS A 111 -14.53 -17.70 11.84
N ALA A 112 -15.44 -16.74 12.01
CA ALA A 112 -15.40 -15.72 13.06
C ALA A 112 -15.39 -16.26 14.51
N TYR A 113 -15.92 -17.46 14.76
CA TYR A 113 -16.15 -17.98 16.11
C TYR A 113 -14.95 -18.72 16.71
N HIS A 114 -13.89 -18.96 15.94
CA HIS A 114 -12.82 -19.88 16.35
C HIS A 114 -11.55 -19.21 16.85
N GLU A 115 -11.36 -17.90 16.65
CA GLU A 115 -10.09 -17.22 16.98
C GLU A 115 -10.33 -15.89 17.71
N GLN A 116 -9.82 -15.80 18.95
CA GLN A 116 -9.64 -14.50 19.59
C GLN A 116 -8.37 -13.88 19.05
N ILE A 117 -8.48 -12.72 18.42
CA ILE A 117 -7.35 -12.07 17.76
C ILE A 117 -6.83 -10.96 18.67
N SER A 118 -5.58 -11.09 19.07
CA SER A 118 -4.89 -10.13 19.94
C SER A 118 -4.32 -8.96 19.13
N VAL A 119 -4.01 -7.86 19.84
CA VAL A 119 -3.35 -6.68 19.23
C VAL A 119 -2.00 -7.08 18.59
N PRO A 120 -1.10 -7.82 19.27
CA PRO A 120 0.18 -8.23 18.66
C PRO A 120 0.04 -9.07 17.38
N GLU A 121 -0.99 -9.92 17.28
CA GLU A 121 -1.26 -10.75 16.10
C GLU A 121 -1.70 -9.90 14.91
N ILE A 122 -2.70 -9.01 15.08
CA ILE A 122 -3.13 -8.12 13.98
C ILE A 122 -2.01 -7.17 13.56
N THR A 123 -1.22 -6.68 14.52
CA THR A 123 -0.09 -5.81 14.25
C THR A 123 0.98 -6.55 13.46
N SER A 124 1.26 -7.82 13.76
CA SER A 124 2.19 -8.61 12.96
C SER A 124 1.65 -8.91 11.57
N ALA A 125 0.36 -9.23 11.47
CA ALA A 125 -0.28 -9.62 10.22
C ALA A 125 -0.25 -8.53 9.14
N VAL A 126 -0.29 -7.24 9.52
CA VAL A 126 -0.23 -6.16 8.51
C VAL A 126 1.14 -6.01 7.86
N PHE A 127 2.23 -6.49 8.47
CA PHE A 127 3.57 -6.50 7.87
C PHE A 127 3.84 -7.74 7.01
N GLU A 128 2.93 -8.72 7.00
CA GLU A 128 3.05 -9.88 6.13
C GLU A 128 2.82 -9.47 4.67
N PRO A 129 3.68 -9.86 3.71
CA PRO A 129 3.51 -9.54 2.29
C PRO A 129 2.15 -9.97 1.74
N SER A 130 1.61 -11.06 2.28
CA SER A 130 0.30 -11.57 1.89
C SER A 130 -0.87 -10.65 2.28
N SER A 131 -0.68 -9.71 3.20
CA SER A 131 -1.72 -8.77 3.63
C SER A 131 -1.65 -7.44 2.87
N MET A 132 -0.60 -7.22 2.07
CA MET A 132 -0.41 -6.01 1.29
C MET A 132 -1.46 -5.89 0.19
N MET A 133 -2.00 -4.69 0.03
CA MET A 133 -3.03 -4.37 -0.95
C MET A 133 -2.44 -3.96 -2.30
N ALA A 134 -1.12 -3.94 -2.41
CA ALA A 134 -0.38 -3.81 -3.66
C ALA A 134 0.55 -5.02 -3.81
N LYS A 135 0.72 -5.51 -5.04
CA LYS A 135 1.57 -6.68 -5.29
C LYS A 135 3.05 -6.26 -5.22
N CYS A 136 3.65 -6.30 -4.06
CA CYS A 136 5.08 -6.08 -3.87
C CYS A 136 5.52 -6.78 -2.59
N ASP A 137 6.80 -7.11 -2.49
CA ASP A 137 7.34 -7.64 -1.25
C ASP A 137 7.99 -6.51 -0.43
N PRO A 138 7.35 -6.04 0.66
CA PRO A 138 7.89 -4.96 1.48
C PRO A 138 9.23 -5.30 2.14
N ARG A 139 9.65 -6.57 2.12
CA ARG A 139 10.94 -7.05 2.65
C ARG A 139 12.10 -6.78 1.71
N HIS A 140 11.85 -6.52 0.43
CA HIS A 140 12.87 -6.12 -0.54
C HIS A 140 13.15 -4.62 -0.54
N GLY A 141 12.37 -3.84 0.23
CA GLY A 141 12.55 -2.41 0.38
C GLY A 141 12.77 -2.01 1.83
N LYS A 142 12.95 -0.71 2.04
CA LYS A 142 13.06 -0.08 3.35
C LYS A 142 11.83 0.79 3.61
N TYR A 143 11.35 0.77 4.85
CA TYR A 143 10.29 1.64 5.32
C TYR A 143 10.86 3.03 5.62
N MET A 144 10.30 4.07 5.00
CA MET A 144 10.58 5.45 5.37
C MET A 144 9.68 5.90 6.52
N ALA A 145 8.42 5.48 6.48
CA ALA A 145 7.42 5.82 7.47
C ALA A 145 6.30 4.77 7.50
N CYS A 146 5.68 4.59 8.66
CA CYS A 146 4.60 3.63 8.85
C CYS A 146 3.56 4.19 9.83
N CYS A 147 2.31 4.29 9.41
CA CYS A 147 1.16 4.60 10.24
C CYS A 147 0.32 3.34 10.49
N LEU A 148 0.03 3.06 11.75
CA LEU A 148 -0.86 1.98 12.19
C LEU A 148 -2.12 2.58 12.82
N MET A 149 -3.24 2.46 12.14
CA MET A 149 -4.54 2.95 12.59
C MET A 149 -5.37 1.81 13.17
N TYR A 150 -5.38 1.71 14.48
CA TYR A 150 -6.14 0.73 15.23
C TYR A 150 -7.58 1.17 15.43
N ARG A 151 -8.50 0.20 15.40
CA ARG A 151 -9.93 0.41 15.65
C ARG A 151 -10.50 -0.64 16.59
N GLY A 152 -11.42 -0.22 17.45
CA GLY A 152 -12.19 -1.07 18.36
C GLY A 152 -11.55 -1.24 19.74
N ASP A 153 -11.74 -2.43 20.33
CA ASP A 153 -11.24 -2.76 21.66
C ASP A 153 -9.70 -2.95 21.63
N VAL A 154 -8.97 -1.85 21.79
CA VAL A 154 -7.51 -1.78 21.68
C VAL A 154 -6.95 -0.96 22.83
N VAL A 155 -6.05 -1.56 23.61
CA VAL A 155 -5.38 -0.90 24.72
C VAL A 155 -4.05 -0.28 24.25
N PRO A 156 -3.78 1.02 24.51
CA PRO A 156 -2.54 1.67 24.06
C PRO A 156 -1.25 0.99 24.52
N LYS A 157 -1.25 0.37 25.71
CA LYS A 157 -0.11 -0.41 26.22
C LYS A 157 0.23 -1.58 25.32
N ASP A 158 -0.78 -2.29 24.83
CA ASP A 158 -0.59 -3.47 23.98
C ASP A 158 -0.11 -3.07 22.58
N VAL A 159 -0.57 -1.92 22.07
CA VAL A 159 -0.07 -1.33 20.82
C VAL A 159 1.42 -1.02 20.94
N ASN A 160 1.84 -0.34 22.02
CA ASN A 160 3.25 -0.02 22.24
C ASN A 160 4.13 -1.27 22.35
N ALA A 161 3.66 -2.31 23.05
CA ALA A 161 4.37 -3.58 23.17
C ALA A 161 4.45 -4.32 21.81
N ALA A 162 3.36 -4.34 21.05
CA ALA A 162 3.31 -4.93 19.71
C ALA A 162 4.27 -4.21 18.75
N VAL A 163 4.26 -2.88 18.70
CA VAL A 163 5.15 -2.08 17.86
C VAL A 163 6.61 -2.25 18.27
N ALA A 164 6.92 -2.30 19.56
CA ALA A 164 8.27 -2.60 20.04
C ALA A 164 8.75 -3.98 19.55
N THR A 165 7.86 -4.96 19.48
CA THR A 165 8.16 -6.29 18.93
C THR A 165 8.35 -6.26 17.41
N ILE A 166 7.58 -5.45 16.67
CA ILE A 166 7.79 -5.29 15.22
C ILE A 166 9.15 -4.66 14.93
N LYS A 167 9.56 -3.66 15.70
CA LYS A 167 10.85 -2.98 15.54
C LYS A 167 12.06 -3.91 15.67
N THR A 168 11.94 -5.05 16.34
CA THR A 168 13.04 -6.02 16.46
C THR A 168 13.05 -7.07 15.34
N LYS A 169 12.02 -7.12 14.48
CA LYS A 169 11.96 -8.07 13.37
C LYS A 169 12.86 -7.61 12.22
N ARG A 170 13.82 -8.46 11.83
CA ARG A 170 14.71 -8.22 10.69
C ARG A 170 13.99 -8.01 9.35
N ALA A 171 12.77 -8.50 9.22
CA ALA A 171 11.94 -8.36 8.02
C ALA A 171 11.31 -6.96 7.87
N VAL A 172 11.38 -6.12 8.92
CA VAL A 172 10.86 -4.75 8.91
C VAL A 172 12.05 -3.80 9.10
N GLN A 173 12.64 -3.39 7.99
CA GLN A 173 13.80 -2.50 7.98
C GLN A 173 13.35 -1.08 7.67
N PHE A 174 13.77 -0.13 8.50
CA PHE A 174 13.57 1.29 8.23
C PHE A 174 14.84 1.87 7.60
N VAL A 175 14.69 2.99 6.91
CA VAL A 175 15.82 3.84 6.49
C VAL A 175 16.55 4.40 7.71
N ASP A 176 17.87 4.61 7.60
CA ASP A 176 18.74 4.92 8.75
C ASP A 176 18.46 6.28 9.37
N TRP A 177 18.04 7.24 8.55
CA TRP A 177 17.62 8.57 9.01
C TRP A 177 16.22 8.58 9.67
N CYS A 178 15.47 7.47 9.62
CA CYS A 178 14.16 7.34 10.29
C CYS A 178 14.00 6.00 11.05
N PRO A 179 14.82 5.72 12.08
CA PRO A 179 14.85 4.43 12.77
C PRO A 179 13.58 4.15 13.60
N THR A 180 12.73 5.15 13.81
CA THR A 180 11.49 5.04 14.61
C THR A 180 10.27 5.61 13.93
N GLY A 181 10.16 5.49 12.60
CA GLY A 181 9.08 6.05 11.77
C GLY A 181 7.65 5.50 11.98
N PHE A 182 7.33 4.94 13.16
CA PHE A 182 5.99 4.47 13.49
C PHE A 182 5.11 5.57 14.08
N LYS A 183 3.94 5.77 13.49
CA LYS A 183 2.83 6.54 14.05
C LYS A 183 1.67 5.60 14.33
N CYS A 184 1.02 5.76 15.48
CA CYS A 184 -0.11 4.92 15.87
C CYS A 184 -1.33 5.80 16.12
N GLY A 185 -2.46 5.47 15.50
CA GLY A 185 -3.77 6.04 15.81
C GLY A 185 -4.64 4.98 16.47
N ILE A 186 -5.49 5.39 17.41
CA ILE A 186 -6.42 4.48 18.11
C ILE A 186 -7.80 5.12 18.15
N ASN A 187 -8.78 4.44 17.54
CA ASN A 187 -10.18 4.79 17.65
C ASN A 187 -10.97 3.65 18.32
N TYR A 188 -11.74 3.95 19.38
CA TYR A 188 -12.47 2.92 20.12
C TYR A 188 -13.73 2.41 19.43
N GLN A 189 -14.16 3.02 18.32
CA GLN A 189 -15.28 2.51 17.54
C GLN A 189 -14.88 1.23 16.80
N PRO A 190 -15.56 0.09 17.06
CA PRO A 190 -15.23 -1.16 16.41
C PRO A 190 -15.49 -1.08 14.89
N PRO A 191 -14.74 -1.84 14.07
CA PRO A 191 -15.00 -1.95 12.65
C PRO A 191 -16.44 -2.43 12.38
N THR A 192 -17.11 -1.78 11.43
CA THR A 192 -18.47 -2.14 11.03
C THR A 192 -18.42 -2.94 9.74
N VAL A 193 -19.14 -4.06 9.70
CA VAL A 193 -19.29 -4.90 8.51
C VAL A 193 -20.62 -4.63 7.82
N VAL A 194 -20.63 -4.73 6.50
CA VAL A 194 -21.85 -4.59 5.70
C VAL A 194 -22.72 -5.84 5.90
N PRO A 195 -24.03 -5.71 6.15
CA PRO A 195 -24.93 -6.87 6.19
C PRO A 195 -24.88 -7.69 4.89
N GLY A 196 -24.77 -9.02 5.01
CA GLY A 196 -24.53 -9.89 3.84
C GLY A 196 -23.15 -9.70 3.20
N GLY A 197 -22.21 -9.10 3.94
CA GLY A 197 -20.80 -9.00 3.59
C GLY A 197 -20.02 -10.27 3.92
N ASP A 198 -18.86 -10.40 3.31
CA ASP A 198 -18.01 -11.59 3.43
C ASP A 198 -17.11 -11.55 4.68
N LEU A 199 -16.93 -10.37 5.26
CA LEU A 199 -16.09 -10.14 6.43
C LEU A 199 -16.80 -10.46 7.74
N ALA A 200 -16.10 -11.16 8.62
CA ALA A 200 -16.50 -11.39 9.99
C ALA A 200 -16.58 -10.08 10.80
N LYS A 201 -17.55 -10.00 11.71
CA LYS A 201 -17.57 -8.95 12.72
C LYS A 201 -16.43 -9.19 13.72
N VAL A 202 -15.51 -8.23 13.82
CA VAL A 202 -14.36 -8.30 14.72
C VAL A 202 -14.41 -7.18 15.76
N GLN A 203 -13.87 -7.45 16.95
CA GLN A 203 -13.81 -6.45 18.02
C GLN A 203 -12.71 -5.43 17.81
N ARG A 204 -11.69 -5.79 17.02
CA ARG A 204 -10.54 -4.94 16.73
C ARG A 204 -9.98 -5.19 15.33
N ALA A 205 -9.40 -4.16 14.74
CA ALA A 205 -8.67 -4.22 13.49
C ALA A 205 -7.58 -3.15 13.46
N VAL A 206 -6.65 -3.30 12.52
CA VAL A 206 -5.60 -2.32 12.23
C VAL A 206 -5.46 -2.16 10.72
N CYS A 207 -5.41 -0.91 10.28
CA CYS A 207 -5.04 -0.52 8.93
C CYS A 207 -3.64 0.05 8.98
N MET A 208 -2.74 -0.47 8.16
CA MET A 208 -1.41 0.08 7.98
C MET A 208 -1.36 0.90 6.70
N ILE A 209 -0.75 2.07 6.78
CA ILE A 209 -0.30 2.85 5.62
C ILE A 209 1.17 3.10 5.81
N SER A 210 1.97 2.73 4.82
CA SER A 210 3.42 2.83 4.92
C SER A 210 4.01 3.35 3.63
N ASN A 211 5.01 4.21 3.76
CA ASN A 211 5.89 4.56 2.66
C ASN A 211 7.09 3.61 2.69
N ASN A 212 7.19 2.75 1.69
CA ASN A 212 8.23 1.73 1.59
C ASN A 212 8.74 1.67 0.15
N THR A 213 10.06 1.59 -0.02
CA THR A 213 10.71 1.62 -1.34
C THR A 213 10.36 0.43 -2.24
N ALA A 214 9.83 -0.68 -1.69
CA ALA A 214 9.34 -1.81 -2.46
C ALA A 214 8.18 -1.46 -3.41
N VAL A 215 7.56 -0.28 -3.25
CA VAL A 215 6.60 0.24 -4.23
C VAL A 215 7.19 0.40 -5.63
N ALA A 216 8.50 0.58 -5.76
CA ALA A 216 9.21 0.60 -7.05
C ALA A 216 8.95 -0.66 -7.88
N GLU A 217 8.77 -1.84 -7.24
CA GLU A 217 8.41 -3.08 -7.94
C GLU A 217 7.07 -2.96 -8.69
N VAL A 218 6.14 -2.13 -8.20
CA VAL A 218 4.84 -1.89 -8.84
C VAL A 218 5.03 -1.06 -10.11
N PHE A 219 5.83 0.01 -10.03
CA PHE A 219 6.14 0.87 -11.17
C PHE A 219 6.91 0.12 -12.26
N ALA A 220 7.94 -0.64 -11.87
CA ALA A 220 8.76 -1.41 -12.81
C ALA A 220 7.93 -2.40 -13.65
N ARG A 221 6.89 -3.01 -13.06
CA ARG A 221 5.97 -3.90 -13.79
C ARG A 221 5.05 -3.15 -14.76
N ILE A 222 4.65 -1.93 -14.42
CA ILE A 222 3.85 -1.07 -15.29
C ILE A 222 4.71 -0.61 -16.47
N ASP A 223 5.92 -0.13 -16.19
CA ASP A 223 6.90 0.33 -17.17
C ASP A 223 7.31 -0.76 -18.15
N HIS A 224 7.58 -1.97 -17.67
CA HIS A 224 7.89 -3.09 -18.56
C HIS A 224 6.77 -3.35 -19.59
N LYS A 225 5.50 -3.28 -19.17
CA LYS A 225 4.36 -3.45 -20.07
C LYS A 225 4.17 -2.27 -21.01
N PHE A 226 4.38 -1.05 -20.51
CA PHE A 226 4.38 0.15 -21.32
C PHE A 226 5.40 0.04 -22.46
N ASP A 227 6.64 -0.33 -22.13
CA ASP A 227 7.76 -0.41 -23.07
C ASP A 227 7.48 -1.44 -24.17
N LEU A 228 6.94 -2.61 -23.80
CA LEU A 228 6.55 -3.65 -24.77
C LEU A 228 5.53 -3.15 -25.80
N MET A 229 4.53 -2.38 -25.36
CA MET A 229 3.52 -1.83 -26.27
C MET A 229 4.07 -0.66 -27.09
N TYR A 230 4.80 0.26 -26.43
CA TYR A 230 5.28 1.50 -27.04
C TYR A 230 6.41 1.29 -28.05
N ALA A 231 7.23 0.25 -27.87
CA ALA A 231 8.22 -0.19 -28.85
C ALA A 231 7.60 -0.54 -30.22
N LYS A 232 6.31 -0.89 -30.26
CA LYS A 232 5.55 -1.16 -31.49
C LYS A 232 4.56 -0.06 -31.85
N ARG A 233 4.52 1.03 -31.08
CA ARG A 233 3.51 2.10 -31.20
C ARG A 233 2.08 1.54 -31.21
N ALA A 234 1.85 0.43 -30.50
CA ALA A 234 0.54 -0.20 -30.45
C ALA A 234 -0.44 0.73 -29.74
N PHE A 235 -1.64 0.93 -30.29
CA PHE A 235 -2.71 1.78 -29.73
C PHE A 235 -2.41 3.29 -29.56
N VAL A 236 -1.19 3.77 -29.81
CA VAL A 236 -0.81 5.20 -29.69
C VAL A 236 -1.71 6.13 -30.50
N HIS A 237 -2.12 5.71 -31.70
CA HIS A 237 -2.98 6.50 -32.60
C HIS A 237 -4.34 6.90 -31.98
N TRP A 238 -4.87 6.13 -31.02
CA TRP A 238 -6.10 6.50 -30.32
C TRP A 238 -5.91 7.74 -29.44
N TYR A 239 -4.75 7.87 -28.81
CA TYR A 239 -4.45 9.01 -27.94
C TYR A 239 -4.15 10.26 -28.76
N VAL A 240 -3.30 10.11 -29.78
CA VAL A 240 -2.96 11.22 -30.69
C VAL A 240 -4.19 11.71 -31.47
N GLY A 241 -5.09 10.79 -31.85
CA GLY A 241 -6.35 11.12 -32.52
C GLY A 241 -7.31 11.95 -31.66
N GLU A 242 -7.19 11.87 -30.34
CA GLU A 242 -7.99 12.64 -29.36
C GLU A 242 -7.26 13.93 -28.89
N GLY A 243 -6.18 14.33 -29.57
CA GLY A 243 -5.51 15.62 -29.37
C GLY A 243 -4.33 15.62 -28.42
N MET A 244 -3.86 14.45 -27.97
CA MET A 244 -2.65 14.30 -27.16
C MET A 244 -1.39 14.33 -28.04
N GLU A 245 -0.31 14.98 -27.60
CA GLU A 245 0.96 14.92 -28.34
C GLU A 245 1.66 13.58 -28.10
N GLU A 246 2.24 12.96 -29.16
CA GLU A 246 2.97 11.68 -29.00
C GLU A 246 4.17 11.83 -28.03
N GLY A 247 4.75 13.03 -27.94
CA GLY A 247 5.86 13.33 -27.04
C GLY A 247 5.53 13.08 -25.56
N GLU A 248 4.28 13.29 -25.15
CA GLU A 248 3.82 13.12 -23.76
C GLU A 248 4.00 11.67 -23.26
N PHE A 249 3.95 10.67 -24.15
CA PHE A 249 4.25 9.29 -23.77
C PHE A 249 5.69 9.10 -23.30
N SER A 250 6.63 9.76 -23.98
CA SER A 250 8.05 9.63 -23.67
C SER A 250 8.38 10.39 -22.39
N GLU A 251 7.82 11.59 -22.23
CA GLU A 251 7.95 12.41 -21.02
C GLU A 251 7.42 11.68 -19.78
N ALA A 252 6.18 11.17 -19.83
CA ALA A 252 5.60 10.45 -18.71
C ALA A 252 6.39 9.19 -18.33
N ARG A 253 6.98 8.51 -19.32
CA ARG A 253 7.82 7.33 -19.12
C ARG A 253 9.18 7.66 -18.51
N GLU A 254 9.79 8.77 -18.92
CA GLU A 254 11.04 9.28 -18.35
C GLU A 254 10.85 9.72 -16.89
N ASP A 255 9.72 10.35 -16.59
CA ASP A 255 9.37 10.74 -15.22
C ASP A 255 9.18 9.54 -14.28
N LEU A 256 8.55 8.47 -14.77
CA LEU A 256 8.39 7.26 -13.98
C LEU A 256 9.74 6.53 -13.79
N ALA A 257 10.62 6.54 -14.80
CA ALA A 257 11.99 6.04 -14.65
C ALA A 257 12.77 6.81 -13.58
N ALA A 258 12.62 8.15 -13.58
CA ALA A 258 13.24 9.00 -12.56
C ALA A 258 12.67 8.70 -11.17
N LEU A 259 11.36 8.48 -11.05
CA LEU A 259 10.72 8.08 -9.80
C LEU A 259 11.26 6.73 -9.29
N GLU A 260 11.43 5.73 -10.16
CA GLU A 260 12.02 4.45 -9.78
C GLU A 260 13.43 4.64 -9.21
N LYS A 261 14.25 5.47 -9.86
CA LYS A 261 15.59 5.83 -9.38
C LYS A 261 15.56 6.55 -8.04
N ASP A 262 14.62 7.48 -7.83
CA ASP A 262 14.43 8.16 -6.54
C ASP A 262 14.18 7.14 -5.41
N TYR A 263 13.37 6.09 -5.67
CA TYR A 263 13.12 5.02 -4.70
C TYR A 263 14.34 4.10 -4.47
N GLU A 264 15.12 3.82 -5.52
CA GLU A 264 16.35 3.04 -5.42
C GLU A 264 17.41 3.77 -4.58
N GLU A 265 17.61 5.06 -4.80
CA GLU A 265 18.56 5.89 -4.05
C GLU A 265 18.23 5.90 -2.55
N VAL A 266 16.96 6.13 -2.19
CA VAL A 266 16.50 6.07 -0.79
C VAL A 266 16.62 4.67 -0.18
N GLY A 267 16.48 3.62 -0.98
CA GLY A 267 16.68 2.24 -0.53
C GLY A 267 18.16 1.90 -0.29
N ALA A 268 19.06 2.49 -1.08
CA ALA A 268 20.50 2.30 -1.01
C ALA A 268 21.18 3.11 0.11
N GLU A 269 20.62 4.27 0.49
CA GLU A 269 21.05 5.04 1.66
C GLU A 269 21.12 4.09 2.88
N GLY A 270 22.35 3.84 3.35
CA GLY A 270 22.67 2.93 4.45
C GLY A 270 23.46 1.66 4.11
N VAL A 271 23.53 1.26 2.83
CA VAL A 271 24.39 0.13 2.41
C VAL A 271 25.84 0.59 2.24
N GLU A 272 26.06 1.83 1.81
CA GLU A 272 27.40 2.39 1.58
C GLU A 272 28.20 2.61 2.88
N ASP A 273 27.54 2.71 4.05
CA ASP A 273 28.20 2.87 5.35
C ASP A 273 28.59 1.52 6.00
N GLU A 274 28.18 0.38 5.43
CA GLU A 274 28.55 -0.97 5.88
C GLU A 274 29.67 -1.62 5.02
N GLU A 275 30.22 -0.94 4.01
CA GLU A 275 31.47 -1.38 3.38
C GLU A 275 32.64 -1.14 4.37
N GLU A 276 33.04 -2.22 5.06
CA GLU A 276 34.17 -2.26 5.99
C GLU A 276 35.40 -1.52 5.43
N PRO A 277 36.14 -0.75 6.27
CA PRO A 277 37.41 -0.18 5.86
C PRO A 277 38.34 -1.32 5.45
N GLU A 278 38.85 -1.28 4.21
CA GLU A 278 39.94 -2.16 3.78
C GLU A 278 41.09 -2.07 4.79
N ASP A 279 41.29 -3.14 5.57
CA ASP A 279 42.46 -3.32 6.42
C ASP A 279 43.72 -3.27 5.53
N TYR A 280 44.52 -2.21 5.70
CA TYR A 280 45.90 -2.10 5.22
C TYR A 280 46.89 -2.58 6.28
#